data_AF-A0A2C1LNZ0-F1
#
_entry.id   AF-A0A2C1LNZ0-F1
#
_cell.length_a   1.000
_cell.length_b   1.000
_cell.length_c   1.000
_cell.angle_alpha   90.00
_cell.angle_beta   90.00
_cell.angle_gamma   90.00
#
_symmetry.space_group_name_H-M   'P 1'
#
loop_
_entity.id
_entity.type
_entity.pdbx_description
1 polymer ?
#
loop_
_entity_poly.entity_id
_entity_poly.type
_entity_poly.pdbx_seq_one_letter_code
_entity_poly.pdbx_strand_id
1 'polypeptide(L)'
;MSCECSGTVLTCCSDDSNNFVQDKVCNPWSSAAASTFTVYTNNVNQNIVGTGYLTYDVGPGVSPANQITVAVLGPGGGTIQTFTVSEGTSISFTFRRFDIIQITTPAPIGTYQGEFCITTRYLIS
;
A
#
# COMPACT_ATOMS: atom_id res chain seq x y z
N MET A 1 -18.59 7.44 -22.19
CA MET A 1 -18.41 7.02 -23.59
C MET A 1 -18.36 5.50 -23.56
N SER A 2 -19.40 4.85 -24.08
CA SER A 2 -19.58 3.39 -24.08
C SER A 2 -18.57 2.73 -25.00
N CYS A 3 -17.92 1.65 -24.53
CA CYS A 3 -17.11 0.78 -25.37
C CYS A 3 -18.03 -0.19 -26.10
N GLU A 4 -18.34 0.08 -27.36
CA GLU A 4 -18.96 -0.87 -28.27
C GLU A 4 -17.86 -1.84 -28.78
N CYS A 5 -17.72 -2.99 -28.13
CA CYS A 5 -16.79 -4.04 -28.56
C CYS A 5 -17.44 -4.86 -29.68
N SER A 6 -17.00 -4.66 -30.94
CA SER A 6 -17.37 -5.54 -32.05
C SER A 6 -16.63 -6.88 -31.93
N GLY A 7 -17.38 -7.99 -31.90
CA GLY A 7 -16.92 -9.34 -31.52
C GLY A 7 -15.92 -10.05 -32.44
N THR A 8 -15.09 -9.32 -33.19
CA THR A 8 -14.09 -9.91 -34.11
C THR A 8 -12.69 -9.31 -33.99
N VAL A 9 -12.47 -8.32 -33.12
CA VAL A 9 -11.14 -7.73 -32.90
C VAL A 9 -10.89 -7.60 -31.39
N LEU A 10 -9.84 -8.26 -30.89
CA LEU A 10 -9.39 -8.24 -29.48
C LEU A 10 -8.79 -6.87 -29.06
N THR A 11 -9.24 -5.76 -29.65
CA THR A 11 -8.68 -4.43 -29.44
C THR A 11 -9.77 -3.46 -29.00
N CYS A 12 -10.25 -3.64 -27.77
CA CYS A 12 -11.16 -2.68 -27.11
C CYS A 12 -10.42 -1.64 -26.26
N CYS A 13 -9.09 -1.58 -26.35
CA CYS A 13 -8.30 -0.57 -25.65
C CYS A 13 -7.41 0.13 -26.68
N SER A 14 -7.46 1.47 -26.73
CA SER A 14 -6.55 2.26 -27.57
C SER A 14 -5.11 1.99 -27.16
N ASP A 15 -4.16 2.09 -28.09
CA ASP A 15 -2.74 1.80 -27.83
C ASP A 15 -2.15 2.65 -26.68
N ASP A 16 -2.78 3.78 -26.35
CA ASP A 16 -2.48 4.62 -25.17
C ASP A 16 -2.68 3.90 -23.81
N SER A 17 -3.41 2.79 -23.79
CA SER A 17 -3.59 1.92 -22.63
C SER A 17 -2.45 0.92 -22.43
N ASN A 18 -1.59 0.71 -23.45
CA ASN A 18 -0.46 -0.23 -23.41
C ASN A 18 0.78 0.35 -22.70
N ASN A 19 0.79 1.65 -22.41
CA ASN A 19 1.91 2.33 -21.75
C ASN A 19 1.82 2.29 -20.23
N PHE A 20 0.97 1.44 -19.63
CA PHE A 20 0.88 1.33 -18.17
C PHE A 20 1.26 -0.06 -17.71
N VAL A 21 2.12 -0.13 -16.70
CA VAL A 21 2.30 -1.35 -15.91
C VAL A 21 1.42 -1.30 -14.68
N GLN A 22 0.87 -2.46 -14.36
CA GLN A 22 0.14 -2.70 -13.13
C GLN A 22 0.78 -3.87 -12.39
N ASP A 23 1.51 -3.56 -11.33
CA ASP A 23 2.19 -4.56 -10.50
C ASP A 23 1.40 -4.77 -9.22
N LYS A 24 1.15 -6.03 -8.87
CA LYS A 24 0.58 -6.42 -7.57
C LYS A 24 1.67 -7.12 -6.76
N VAL A 25 1.96 -6.56 -5.59
CA VAL A 25 2.93 -7.12 -4.65
C VAL A 25 2.26 -7.28 -3.29
N CYS A 26 2.39 -8.47 -2.71
CA CYS A 26 1.88 -8.83 -1.41
C CYS A 26 3.01 -9.44 -0.59
N ASN A 27 3.31 -8.85 0.57
CA ASN A 27 4.36 -9.32 1.46
C ASN A 27 3.82 -9.47 2.88
N PRO A 28 4.13 -10.58 3.56
CA PRO A 28 3.96 -10.63 5.00
C PRO A 28 4.94 -9.66 5.65
N TRP A 29 4.50 -8.96 6.68
CA TRP A 29 5.35 -8.12 7.51
C TRP A 29 5.33 -8.64 8.94
N SER A 30 6.45 -8.49 9.65
CA SER A 30 6.53 -8.87 11.06
C SER A 30 7.53 -7.99 11.81
N SER A 31 7.26 -7.78 13.08
CA SER A 31 8.16 -7.12 14.03
C SER A 31 8.01 -7.75 15.41
N ALA A 32 9.11 -7.81 16.16
CA ALA A 32 9.15 -8.34 17.53
C ALA A 32 9.29 -7.23 18.60
N ALA A 33 9.46 -5.98 18.18
CA ALA A 33 9.69 -4.85 19.06
C ALA A 33 9.28 -3.53 18.41
N ALA A 34 9.16 -2.48 19.22
CA ALA A 34 8.90 -1.13 18.75
C ALA A 34 9.92 -0.72 17.68
N SER A 35 9.42 -0.51 16.47
CA SER A 35 10.24 -0.17 15.31
C SER A 35 9.40 0.55 14.26
N THR A 36 10.07 1.41 13.50
CA THR A 36 9.56 1.98 12.27
C THR A 36 10.31 1.35 11.11
N PHE A 37 9.57 0.75 10.18
CA PHE A 37 10.15 0.12 9.00
C PHE A 37 9.32 0.42 7.77
N THR A 38 10.01 0.38 6.62
CA THR A 38 9.42 0.67 5.33
C THR A 38 8.89 -0.60 4.70
N VAL A 39 7.61 -0.62 4.32
CA VAL A 39 6.97 -1.75 3.63
C VAL A 39 6.86 -1.54 2.12
N TYR A 40 6.96 -0.29 1.68
CA TYR A 40 6.97 0.05 0.26
C TYR A 40 7.79 1.30 0.00
N THR A 41 8.57 1.29 -1.08
CA THR A 41 9.29 2.45 -1.61
C THR A 41 9.10 2.50 -3.10
N ASN A 42 8.61 3.64 -3.59
CA ASN A 42 8.54 3.93 -5.01
C ASN A 42 9.89 4.47 -5.49
N ASN A 43 10.47 3.79 -6.48
CA ASN A 43 11.73 4.18 -7.13
C ASN A 43 11.57 4.40 -8.65
N VAL A 44 10.34 4.39 -9.17
CA VAL A 44 10.08 4.40 -10.63
C VAL A 44 9.74 5.81 -11.12
N ASN A 45 8.63 6.38 -10.67
CA ASN A 45 8.12 7.68 -11.14
C ASN A 45 7.25 8.33 -10.05
N GLN A 46 7.29 9.66 -9.94
CA GLN A 46 6.45 10.43 -9.02
C GLN A 46 4.95 10.29 -9.30
N ASN A 47 4.56 10.01 -10.55
CA ASN A 47 3.14 9.93 -10.93
C ASN A 47 2.56 8.50 -10.85
N ILE A 48 2.82 7.81 -9.74
CA ILE A 48 2.27 6.49 -9.43
C ILE A 48 0.91 6.60 -8.75
N VAL A 49 0.03 5.64 -9.02
CA VAL A 49 -1.20 5.39 -8.25
C VAL A 49 -1.09 4.03 -7.60
N GLY A 50 -1.26 3.95 -6.28
CA GLY A 50 -1.18 2.72 -5.51
C GLY A 50 -2.48 2.48 -4.76
N THR A 51 -3.14 1.35 -5.04
CA THR A 51 -4.31 0.88 -4.31
C THR A 51 -3.95 -0.42 -3.61
N GLY A 52 -4.32 -0.55 -2.33
CA GLY A 52 -3.87 -1.68 -1.54
C GLY A 52 -4.62 -1.83 -0.23
N TYR A 53 -4.13 -2.77 0.56
CA TYR A 53 -4.58 -2.99 1.92
C TYR A 53 -3.42 -3.37 2.82
N LEU A 54 -3.65 -3.18 4.12
CA LEU A 54 -2.78 -3.66 5.17
C LEU A 54 -3.65 -4.35 6.23
N THR A 55 -3.29 -5.58 6.58
CA THR A 55 -3.88 -6.31 7.71
C THR A 55 -2.93 -6.26 8.90
N TYR A 56 -3.51 -6.27 10.10
CA TYR A 56 -2.77 -6.46 11.35
C TYR A 56 -3.40 -7.66 12.06
N ASP A 57 -2.84 -8.84 11.82
CA ASP A 57 -3.46 -10.12 12.13
C ASP A 57 -3.09 -10.64 13.52
N VAL A 58 -1.84 -10.42 13.95
CA VAL A 58 -1.33 -10.90 15.24
C VAL A 58 -0.64 -9.77 15.98
N GLY A 59 -1.09 -9.49 17.20
CA GLY A 59 -0.57 -8.45 18.09
C GLY A 59 -0.46 -8.94 19.54
N PRO A 60 0.04 -8.09 20.46
CA PRO A 60 0.06 -8.39 21.89
C PRO A 60 -1.31 -8.24 22.58
N GLY A 61 -2.40 -8.04 21.84
CA GLY A 61 -3.76 -7.88 22.33
C GLY A 61 -4.45 -6.62 21.80
N VAL A 62 -5.78 -6.66 21.71
CA VAL A 62 -6.61 -5.53 21.26
C VAL A 62 -6.62 -4.43 22.33
N SER A 63 -5.71 -3.47 22.20
CA SER A 63 -5.59 -2.30 23.08
C SER A 63 -5.13 -1.08 22.27
N PRO A 64 -5.56 0.16 22.62
CA PRO A 64 -5.05 1.38 22.00
C PRO A 64 -3.52 1.50 22.07
N ALA A 65 -2.90 0.96 23.14
CA ALA A 65 -1.45 0.95 23.29
C ALA A 65 -0.71 0.04 22.30
N ASN A 66 -1.44 -0.90 21.67
CA ASN A 66 -0.90 -1.92 20.76
C ASN A 66 -1.25 -1.63 19.30
N GLN A 67 -1.86 -0.47 19.01
CA GLN A 67 -2.18 -0.06 17.65
C GLN A 67 -0.91 0.26 16.87
N ILE A 68 -0.83 -0.26 15.65
CA ILE A 68 0.24 0.13 14.72
C ILE A 68 -0.15 1.42 14.03
N THR A 69 0.86 2.22 13.69
CA THR A 69 0.68 3.44 12.90
C THR A 69 1.23 3.22 11.50
N VAL A 70 0.41 3.47 10.49
CA VAL A 70 0.81 3.41 9.08
C VAL A 70 0.94 4.83 8.57
N ALA A 71 2.11 5.22 8.09
CA ALA A 71 2.39 6.54 7.55
C ALA A 71 2.67 6.45 6.06
N VAL A 72 2.03 7.32 5.29
CA VAL A 72 2.25 7.46 3.85
C VAL A 72 2.94 8.78 3.62
N LEU A 73 4.15 8.72 3.07
CA LEU A 73 5.02 9.87 2.88
C LEU A 73 5.07 10.24 1.40
N GLY A 74 5.00 11.52 1.13
CA GLY A 74 5.15 12.09 -0.19
C GLY A 74 6.60 12.45 -0.53
N PRO A 75 6.81 13.01 -1.73
CA PRO A 75 8.09 13.55 -2.14
C PRO A 75 8.64 14.56 -1.14
N GLY A 76 9.89 14.34 -0.70
CA GLY A 76 10.56 15.19 0.30
C GLY A 76 10.27 14.82 1.76
N GLY A 77 9.60 13.69 2.01
CA GLY A 77 9.41 13.13 3.37
C GLY A 77 8.24 13.70 4.15
N GLY A 78 7.40 14.55 3.54
CA GLY A 78 6.19 15.05 4.18
C GLY A 78 5.12 13.97 4.31
N THR A 79 4.48 13.89 5.48
CA THR A 79 3.37 12.95 5.69
C THR A 79 2.13 13.38 4.92
N ILE A 80 1.66 12.52 4.01
CA ILE A 80 0.40 12.69 3.27
C ILE A 80 -0.76 12.27 4.16
N GLN A 81 -0.66 11.07 4.75
CA GLN A 81 -1.71 10.51 5.60
C GLN A 81 -1.13 9.55 6.62
N THR A 82 -1.80 9.45 7.76
CA THR A 82 -1.50 8.50 8.82
C THR A 82 -2.76 7.73 9.20
N PHE A 83 -2.61 6.44 9.47
CA PHE A 83 -3.66 5.57 9.98
C PHE A 83 -3.21 4.86 11.24
N THR A 84 -4.16 4.59 12.12
CA THR A 84 -3.98 3.68 13.26
C THR A 84 -4.76 2.41 13.00
N VAL A 85 -4.10 1.25 13.12
CA VAL A 85 -4.72 -0.06 12.85
C VAL A 85 -4.69 -0.87 14.14
N SER A 86 -5.83 -1.45 14.50
CA SER A 86 -5.95 -2.32 15.68
C SER A 86 -5.76 -3.78 15.28
N GLU A 87 -5.33 -4.61 16.22
CA GLU A 87 -5.19 -6.05 15.98
C GLU A 87 -6.52 -6.67 15.54
N GLY A 88 -6.47 -7.58 14.57
CA GLY A 88 -7.62 -8.22 13.95
C GLY A 88 -8.35 -7.34 12.93
N THR A 89 -7.82 -6.16 12.60
CA THR A 89 -8.43 -5.23 11.63
C THR A 89 -7.57 -5.04 10.39
N SER A 90 -8.19 -4.50 9.34
CA SER A 90 -7.49 -4.12 8.11
C SER A 90 -7.87 -2.71 7.69
N ILE A 91 -6.97 -2.08 6.95
CA ILE A 91 -7.23 -0.82 6.25
C ILE A 91 -7.05 -1.04 4.76
N SER A 92 -7.87 -0.38 3.95
CA SER A 92 -7.66 -0.25 2.52
C SER A 92 -7.33 1.19 2.18
N PHE A 93 -6.53 1.38 1.14
CA PHE A 93 -6.06 2.71 0.77
C PHE A 93 -5.95 2.86 -0.74
N THR A 94 -6.01 4.11 -1.18
CA THR A 94 -5.66 4.51 -2.56
C THR A 94 -4.96 5.85 -2.52
N PHE A 95 -3.72 5.87 -2.98
CA PHE A 95 -2.87 7.05 -2.99
C PHE A 95 -2.34 7.34 -4.38
N ARG A 96 -2.10 8.62 -4.64
CA ARG A 96 -1.38 9.11 -5.81
C ARG A 96 -0.21 9.95 -5.31
N ARG A 97 0.90 9.93 -6.05
CA ARG A 97 2.09 10.76 -5.76
C ARG A 97 2.62 10.59 -4.33
N PHE A 98 2.94 9.35 -3.99
CA PHE A 98 3.58 8.99 -2.73
C PHE A 98 4.90 8.26 -3.02
N ASP A 99 5.82 8.32 -2.06
CA ASP A 99 7.15 7.74 -2.19
C ASP A 99 7.34 6.56 -1.25
N ILE A 100 6.88 6.66 -0.01
CA ILE A 100 7.16 5.68 1.03
C ILE A 100 5.90 5.34 1.80
N ILE A 101 5.71 4.06 2.12
CA ILE A 101 4.75 3.60 3.12
C ILE A 101 5.53 2.93 4.25
N GLN A 102 5.31 3.41 5.47
CA GLN A 102 5.97 2.89 6.67
C GLN A 102 4.96 2.37 7.68
N ILE A 103 5.36 1.34 8.41
CA ILE A 103 4.66 0.86 9.58
C ILE A 103 5.51 1.21 10.79
N THR A 104 4.87 1.75 11.82
CA THR A 104 5.44 1.95 13.15
C THR A 104 4.69 1.10 14.15
N THR A 105 5.42 0.21 14.81
CA THR A 105 4.93 -0.66 15.88
C THR A 105 5.20 0.00 17.25
N PRO A 106 4.24 -0.01 18.19
CA PRO A 106 4.39 0.65 19.48
C PRO A 106 5.27 -0.17 20.46
N ALA A 107 5.67 0.45 21.57
CA ALA A 107 6.40 -0.19 22.67
C ALA A 107 5.41 -0.62 23.76
N PRO A 108 4.92 -1.86 23.71
CA PRO A 108 5.67 -2.91 24.40
C PRO A 108 6.26 -3.99 23.48
N ILE A 109 7.14 -4.83 24.03
CA ILE A 109 7.66 -6.01 23.34
C ILE A 109 6.49 -6.97 23.07
N GLY A 110 6.36 -7.40 21.82
CA GLY A 110 5.28 -8.26 21.36
C GLY A 110 5.48 -8.62 19.90
N THR A 111 4.79 -9.65 19.45
CA THR A 111 4.75 -10.00 18.03
C THR A 111 3.70 -9.16 17.33
N TYR A 112 4.13 -8.38 16.33
CA TYR A 112 3.27 -7.62 15.44
C TYR A 112 3.41 -8.25 14.05
N GLN A 113 2.32 -8.75 13.48
CA GLN A 113 2.35 -9.41 12.17
C GLN A 113 1.10 -9.08 11.36
N GLY A 114 1.25 -9.11 10.04
CA GLY A 114 0.15 -9.05 9.11
C GLY A 114 0.62 -9.11 7.68
N GLU A 115 -0.24 -8.70 6.76
CA GLU A 115 0.02 -8.66 5.33
C GLU A 115 -0.06 -7.22 4.81
N PHE A 116 0.88 -6.86 3.95
CA PHE A 116 0.82 -5.63 3.17
C PHE A 116 0.71 -5.99 1.70
N CYS A 117 -0.33 -5.50 1.05
CA CYS A 117 -0.56 -5.69 -0.37
C CYS A 117 -0.79 -4.36 -1.05
N ILE A 118 -0.12 -4.15 -2.17
CA ILE A 118 -0.30 -2.97 -3.01
C ILE A 118 -0.34 -3.37 -4.48
N THR A 119 -1.25 -2.75 -5.20
CA THR A 119 -1.33 -2.77 -6.65
C THR A 119 -1.00 -1.38 -7.14
N THR A 120 0.16 -1.23 -7.77
CA THR A 120 0.62 0.05 -8.30
C THR A 120 0.45 0.11 -9.80
N ARG A 121 -0.09 1.23 -10.28
CA ARG A 121 -0.22 1.56 -11.69
C ARG A 121 0.66 2.76 -12.01
N TYR A 122 1.55 2.61 -12.97
CA TYR A 122 2.43 3.68 -13.44
C TYR A 122 2.64 3.58 -14.95
N LEU A 123 2.98 4.71 -15.57
CA LEU A 123 3.26 4.77 -17.00
C LEU A 123 4.69 4.25 -17.27
N ILE A 124 4.85 3.31 -18.20
CA ILE A 124 6.10 3.10 -18.92
C ILE A 124 6.09 4.10 -20.09
N SER A 125 6.93 5.12 -20.01
CA SER A 125 7.34 5.93 -21.16
C SER A 125 8.79 5.63 -21.50
#